data_AF-A0A7C4E0S4-F1
#
_entry.id   AF-A0A7C4E0S4-F1
#
_cell.length_a   1.000
_cell.length_b   1.000
_cell.length_c   1.000
_cell.angle_alpha   90.00
_cell.angle_beta   90.00
_cell.angle_gamma   90.00
#
_symmetry.space_group_name_H-M   'P 1'
#
loop_
_entity.id
_entity.type
_entity.pdbx_description
1 polymer ?
#
loop_
_entity_poly.entity_id
_entity_poly.type
_entity_poly.pdbx_seq_one_letter_code
_entity_poly.pdbx_strand_id
1 'polypeptide(L)'
;MKKSVVIDILLGLFFLILVAFTYFQNYKYNDNSKDWLNHDYSLGLLKSTTTNTVLMTEGGDNQVFGLAYFQMVEFKRPDVVCYDQKGNVFKRIYGDLRYLPGFNLQLRMDIVDYNIINGKEPFYKGELGTKGEPTFEDYTLKGQVAKKNVYMTWTGKELWKYGDYYYKQYGMLHKVSDAKYFIVDKLKEFKSLPVSYLSSRYKSLLVPNLSPQKVFEVIRVMEYDRYVSIVSNRVVANPSRVFSYNPPSGKLLFIDLLKDTIYGEASRDGGFSLDFGSLNLIISKVKDRVDQNFGKVFYSVLSELQREGYISVRGDRAYFVKDYAHPNGLDTLDYYKFYKNRWKETPVSLWWDYLTREIAASYNYGLAQYYIDRVNEYTSVTNILDPEVRKEITKRMREYIDLIPNYIEESVKYGYDMAPILHNSGMLYYQLSRYYSSLGGGNVEDAKKYLLKAMELMKKAINTDMFAFYAFVRYAIWAIEYVNNFASPEEEARYLDEVKLLMDMAIKNMSYRKEYKDITKTREYQDFTNIKNAADRIKSVTKSEILSLESQVEATRDPEAKANIYLSLADKYFARFAGIDMNMLNRGKEAFEKFVAFKKVRDEQFYRIVVNFYRM
;
A
#
# COMPACT_ATOMS: atom_id res chain seq x y z
N MET A 1 50.27 18.04 55.00
CA MET A 1 48.96 17.43 54.62
C MET A 1 48.98 15.97 55.03
N LYS A 2 47.96 15.45 55.74
CA LYS A 2 47.94 14.03 56.15
C LYS A 2 47.93 13.14 54.88
N LYS A 3 48.64 12.00 54.88
CA LYS A 3 48.67 11.07 53.73
C LYS A 3 47.27 10.69 53.24
N SER A 4 46.29 10.59 54.14
CA SER A 4 44.88 10.35 53.79
C SER A 4 44.31 11.43 52.88
N VAL A 5 44.57 12.71 53.16
CA VAL A 5 44.06 13.85 52.36
C VAL A 5 44.66 13.86 50.94
N VAL A 6 45.93 13.45 50.78
CA VAL A 6 46.55 13.33 49.45
C VAL A 6 45.87 12.23 48.63
N ILE A 7 45.58 11.09 49.26
CA ILE A 7 44.91 9.95 48.61
C ILE A 7 43.48 10.33 48.22
N ASP A 8 42.74 11.02 49.10
CA ASP A 8 41.37 11.48 48.83
C ASP A 8 41.32 12.45 47.63
N ILE A 9 42.29 13.37 47.53
CA ILE A 9 42.40 14.29 46.39
C ILE A 9 42.70 13.53 45.09
N LEU A 10 43.61 12.55 45.12
CA LEU A 10 43.95 11.76 43.93
C LEU A 10 42.77 10.90 43.46
N LEU A 11 42.03 10.30 44.39
CA LEU A 11 40.81 9.55 44.08
C LEU A 11 39.71 10.46 43.51
N GLY A 12 39.53 11.65 44.08
CA GLY A 12 38.60 12.65 43.56
C GLY A 12 38.94 13.10 42.13
N LEU A 13 40.23 13.37 41.85
CA LEU A 13 40.71 13.72 40.51
C LEU A 13 40.54 12.57 39.52
N PHE A 14 40.85 11.34 39.92
CA PHE A 14 40.62 10.16 39.10
C PHE A 14 39.14 9.98 38.74
N PHE A 15 38.25 10.17 39.72
CA PHE A 15 36.81 10.10 39.48
C PHE A 15 36.32 11.22 38.55
N LEU A 16 36.82 12.44 38.72
CA LEU A 16 36.53 13.56 37.82
C LEU A 16 37.00 13.29 36.38
N ILE A 17 38.19 12.70 36.20
CA ILE A 17 38.70 12.31 34.89
C ILE A 17 37.82 11.24 34.25
N LEU A 18 37.38 10.23 35.02
CA LEU A 18 36.46 9.20 34.51
C LEU A 18 35.10 9.78 34.10
N VAL A 19 34.53 10.70 34.91
CA VAL A 19 33.27 11.38 34.58
C VAL A 19 33.44 12.26 33.35
N ALA A 20 34.51 13.06 33.28
CA ALA A 20 34.80 13.91 32.12
C ALA A 20 35.03 13.09 30.86
N PHE A 21 35.83 12.02 30.94
CA PHE A 21 36.06 11.11 29.82
C PHE A 21 34.75 10.48 29.33
N THR A 22 33.92 9.98 30.25
CA THR A 22 32.60 9.42 29.89
C THR A 22 31.70 10.49 29.26
N TYR A 23 31.67 11.70 29.80
CA TYR A 23 30.90 12.82 29.24
C TYR A 23 31.37 13.16 27.82
N PHE A 24 32.67 13.37 27.59
CA PHE A 24 33.18 13.76 26.27
C PHE A 24 33.08 12.64 25.22
N GLN A 25 33.28 11.38 25.61
CA GLN A 25 33.06 10.24 24.73
C GLN A 25 31.60 10.12 24.29
N ASN A 26 30.68 10.44 25.21
CA ASN A 26 29.25 10.32 24.98
C ASN A 26 28.57 11.59 24.48
N TYR A 27 29.21 12.76 24.55
CA TYR A 27 28.63 14.05 24.17
C TYR A 27 28.09 14.04 22.73
N LYS A 28 28.88 13.52 21.78
CA LYS A 28 28.46 13.40 20.37
C LYS A 28 27.23 12.50 20.14
N TYR A 29 26.95 11.57 21.05
CA TYR A 29 25.81 10.65 20.98
C TYR A 29 24.57 11.22 21.68
N ASN A 30 24.75 12.20 22.57
CA ASN A 30 23.68 12.78 23.38
C ASN A 30 23.39 14.26 23.05
N ASP A 31 24.18 14.88 22.17
CA ASP A 31 23.95 16.24 21.70
C ASP A 31 22.81 16.30 20.69
N ASN A 32 21.62 16.58 21.20
CA ASN A 32 20.41 16.80 20.40
C ASN A 32 20.15 18.29 20.12
N SER A 33 21.13 19.19 20.35
CA SER A 33 20.95 20.64 20.12
C SER A 33 20.63 21.00 18.66
N LYS A 34 20.96 20.09 17.73
CA LYS A 34 20.68 20.19 16.29
C LYS A 34 19.57 19.26 15.82
N ASP A 35 18.92 18.54 16.73
CA ASP A 35 17.76 17.73 16.38
C ASP A 35 16.53 18.63 16.21
N TRP A 36 16.32 19.03 14.96
CA TRP A 36 15.14 19.78 14.54
C TRP A 36 14.19 18.93 13.72
N LEU A 37 14.39 17.61 13.65
CA LEU A 37 13.69 16.77 12.69
C LEU A 37 12.19 16.74 12.99
N ASN A 38 11.82 16.46 14.25
CA ASN A 38 10.43 16.45 14.66
C ASN A 38 9.75 17.82 14.45
N HIS A 39 10.46 18.90 14.80
CA HIS A 39 10.02 20.28 14.56
C HIS A 39 9.77 20.55 13.07
N ASP A 40 10.72 20.22 12.19
CA ASP A 40 10.62 20.45 10.75
C ASP A 40 9.54 19.58 10.10
N TYR A 41 9.40 18.35 10.56
CA TYR A 41 8.38 17.41 10.10
C TYR A 41 6.97 17.95 10.39
N SER A 42 6.64 18.24 11.65
CA SER A 42 5.31 18.72 12.01
C SER A 42 5.00 20.10 11.44
N LEU A 43 5.99 21.01 11.39
CA LEU A 43 5.81 22.31 10.72
C LEU A 43 5.61 22.16 9.21
N GLY A 44 6.29 21.18 8.59
CA GLY A 44 6.08 20.80 7.20
C GLY A 44 4.66 20.33 6.94
N LEU A 45 4.09 19.49 7.81
CA LEU A 45 2.68 19.09 7.73
C LEU A 45 1.75 20.30 7.78
N LEU A 46 1.93 21.21 8.76
CA LEU A 46 1.10 22.41 8.87
C LEU A 46 1.21 23.32 7.64
N LYS A 47 2.43 23.55 7.12
CA LYS A 47 2.67 24.40 5.94
C LYS A 47 2.10 23.83 4.65
N SER A 48 1.93 22.51 4.55
CA SER A 48 1.40 21.86 3.35
C SER A 48 -0.13 21.83 3.27
N THR A 49 -0.82 22.44 4.26
CA THR A 49 -2.29 22.51 4.29
C THR A 49 -2.82 23.92 4.01
N THR A 50 -3.93 24.00 3.26
CA THR A 50 -4.69 25.25 3.04
C THR A 50 -5.20 25.85 4.35
N THR A 51 -5.55 27.14 4.34
CA THR A 51 -6.26 27.78 5.46
C THR A 51 -7.61 27.12 5.74
N ASN A 52 -8.07 27.16 7.00
CA ASN A 52 -9.39 26.66 7.42
C ASN A 52 -9.65 25.19 7.03
N THR A 53 -8.76 24.30 7.45
CA THR A 53 -8.75 22.89 7.01
C THR A 53 -8.85 21.93 8.19
N VAL A 54 -9.17 20.68 7.90
CA VAL A 54 -8.97 19.54 8.79
C VAL A 54 -7.68 18.82 8.37
N LEU A 55 -6.81 18.53 9.34
CA LEU A 55 -5.63 17.68 9.19
C LEU A 55 -5.82 16.44 10.07
N MET A 56 -6.01 15.30 9.44
CA MET A 56 -6.11 14.03 10.13
C MET A 56 -4.74 13.36 10.12
N THR A 57 -4.31 12.86 11.28
CA THR A 57 -3.06 12.12 11.46
C THR A 57 -3.33 10.63 11.73
N GLU A 58 -2.48 9.75 11.20
CA GLU A 58 -2.59 8.29 11.38
C GLU A 58 -2.41 7.87 12.85
N GLY A 59 -2.00 8.80 13.71
CA GLY A 59 -1.85 8.58 15.14
C GLY A 59 -0.45 8.12 15.54
N GLY A 60 0.55 8.23 14.65
CA GLY A 60 1.95 8.05 15.01
C GLY A 60 2.42 9.14 15.97
N ASP A 61 3.16 8.76 17.01
CA ASP A 61 3.62 9.67 18.07
C ASP A 61 4.38 10.87 17.50
N ASN A 62 5.20 10.64 16.46
CA ASN A 62 5.96 11.66 15.74
C ASN A 62 5.10 12.71 15.00
N GLN A 63 3.89 12.35 14.57
CA GLN A 63 2.96 13.31 13.94
C GLN A 63 2.20 14.09 15.02
N VAL A 64 1.66 13.38 16.00
CA VAL A 64 0.69 13.91 16.94
C VAL A 64 1.32 14.91 17.92
N PHE A 65 2.43 14.55 18.57
CA PHE A 65 3.00 15.39 19.63
C PHE A 65 3.60 16.69 19.09
N GLY A 66 4.30 16.65 17.95
CA GLY A 66 4.84 17.86 17.34
C GLY A 66 3.74 18.80 16.84
N LEU A 67 2.65 18.27 16.26
CA LEU A 67 1.48 19.08 15.91
C LEU A 67 0.80 19.68 17.15
N ALA A 68 0.66 18.90 18.23
CA ALA A 68 0.07 19.36 19.48
C ALA A 68 0.89 20.51 20.09
N TYR A 69 2.22 20.39 20.12
CA TYR A 69 3.12 21.47 20.54
C TYR A 69 2.88 22.76 19.73
N PHE A 70 2.89 22.65 18.39
CA PHE A 70 2.70 23.82 17.55
C PHE A 70 1.33 24.48 17.71
N GLN A 71 0.26 23.70 17.89
CA GLN A 71 -1.10 24.24 17.99
C GLN A 71 -1.45 24.74 19.40
N MET A 72 -1.06 24.00 20.44
CA MET A 72 -1.48 24.26 21.82
C MET A 72 -0.51 25.14 22.59
N VAL A 73 0.78 25.13 22.25
CA VAL A 73 1.83 25.91 22.97
C VAL A 73 2.26 27.11 22.14
N GLU A 74 2.62 26.91 20.87
CA GLU A 74 3.13 27.97 19.98
C GLU A 74 2.02 28.74 19.24
N PHE A 75 0.77 28.28 19.36
CA PHE A 75 -0.41 28.84 18.68
C PHE A 75 -0.23 29.06 17.17
N LYS A 76 0.52 28.17 16.50
CA LYS A 76 0.71 28.19 15.04
C LYS A 76 -0.48 27.55 14.34
N ARG A 77 -0.92 28.17 13.24
CA ARG A 77 -2.03 27.68 12.40
C ARG A 77 -3.28 27.28 13.21
N PRO A 78 -3.83 28.18 14.04
CA PRO A 78 -5.05 27.90 14.80
C PRO A 78 -6.29 27.70 13.92
N ASP A 79 -6.19 28.06 12.62
CA ASP A 79 -7.19 27.81 11.59
C ASP A 79 -7.26 26.34 11.13
N VAL A 80 -6.23 25.54 11.43
CA VAL A 80 -6.18 24.10 11.13
C VAL A 80 -6.76 23.33 12.30
N VAL A 81 -7.69 22.41 12.04
CA VAL A 81 -8.20 21.48 13.04
C VAL A 81 -7.47 20.16 12.88
N CYS A 82 -6.69 19.77 13.90
CA CYS A 82 -6.01 18.47 13.89
C CYS A 82 -6.86 17.40 14.58
N TYR A 83 -6.87 16.21 13.99
CA TYR A 83 -7.40 14.99 14.60
C TYR A 83 -6.34 13.89 14.58
N ASP A 84 -6.34 13.05 15.61
CA ASP A 84 -5.57 11.80 15.62
C ASP A 84 -6.50 10.59 15.58
N GLN A 85 -6.11 9.55 14.84
CA GLN A 85 -6.91 8.32 14.66
C GLN A 85 -7.29 7.62 15.97
N LYS A 86 -6.59 7.89 17.07
CA LYS A 86 -6.83 7.25 18.37
C LYS A 86 -7.64 8.13 19.33
N GLY A 87 -7.84 9.41 19.03
CA GLY A 87 -8.47 10.39 19.90
C GLY A 87 -7.73 10.60 21.23
N ASN A 88 -6.42 10.40 21.27
CA ASN A 88 -5.67 10.41 22.53
C ASN A 88 -5.21 11.81 22.93
N VAL A 89 -4.83 12.65 21.95
CA VAL A 89 -4.23 13.97 22.20
C VAL A 89 -5.13 15.08 21.70
N PHE A 90 -5.67 14.94 20.50
CA PHE A 90 -6.67 15.85 19.95
C PHE A 90 -8.09 15.39 20.33
N LYS A 91 -9.11 16.07 19.78
CA LYS A 91 -10.52 15.76 20.04
C LYS A 91 -10.82 14.28 19.73
N ARG A 92 -11.52 13.60 20.66
CA ARG A 92 -11.97 12.20 20.55
C ARG A 92 -13.09 12.02 19.52
N ILE A 93 -12.77 12.17 18.25
CA ILE A 93 -13.75 12.10 17.15
C ILE A 93 -14.36 10.70 16.95
N TYR A 94 -13.68 9.64 17.41
CA TYR A 94 -14.19 8.26 17.34
C TYR A 94 -14.78 7.72 18.66
N GLY A 95 -14.82 8.53 19.72
CA GLY A 95 -15.27 8.10 21.06
C GLY A 95 -14.26 7.16 21.76
N ASP A 96 -14.70 6.41 22.77
CA ASP A 96 -13.82 5.47 23.47
C ASP A 96 -13.62 4.16 22.68
N LEU A 97 -12.45 4.01 22.09
CA LEU A 97 -12.11 2.87 21.22
C LEU A 97 -11.68 1.61 22.00
N ARG A 98 -11.38 1.71 23.31
CA ARG A 98 -10.75 0.62 24.08
C ARG A 98 -11.62 -0.62 24.25
N TYR A 99 -12.94 -0.47 24.12
CA TYR A 99 -13.91 -1.53 24.36
C TYR A 99 -14.67 -1.97 23.10
N LEU A 100 -14.25 -1.52 21.92
CA LEU A 100 -14.87 -1.90 20.65
C LEU A 100 -14.16 -3.14 20.04
N PRO A 101 -14.90 -4.20 19.68
CA PRO A 101 -14.35 -5.29 18.87
C PRO A 101 -13.80 -4.76 17.54
N GLY A 102 -12.74 -5.38 17.01
CA GLY A 102 -11.99 -4.87 15.84
C GLY A 102 -12.85 -4.52 14.61
N PHE A 103 -13.89 -5.30 14.31
CA PHE A 103 -14.84 -4.97 13.22
C PHE A 103 -15.64 -3.70 13.50
N ASN A 104 -16.20 -3.55 14.71
CA ASN A 104 -16.99 -2.39 15.11
C ASN A 104 -16.13 -1.12 15.19
N LEU A 105 -14.86 -1.28 15.58
CA LEU A 105 -13.85 -0.21 15.55
C LEU A 105 -13.68 0.33 14.13
N GLN A 106 -13.39 -0.54 13.16
CA GLN A 106 -13.16 -0.12 11.77
C GLN A 106 -14.42 0.52 11.17
N LEU A 107 -15.58 -0.08 11.40
CA LEU A 107 -16.86 0.46 10.94
C LEU A 107 -17.10 1.87 11.47
N ARG A 108 -16.83 2.10 12.77
CA ARG A 108 -16.98 3.42 13.38
C ARG A 108 -16.01 4.44 12.79
N MET A 109 -14.75 4.06 12.59
CA MET A 109 -13.75 4.93 11.96
C MET A 109 -14.18 5.33 10.56
N ASP A 110 -14.64 4.37 9.74
CA ASP A 110 -15.11 4.62 8.38
C ASP A 110 -16.31 5.59 8.36
N ILE A 111 -17.27 5.45 9.29
CA ILE A 111 -18.44 6.36 9.40
C ILE A 111 -17.99 7.78 9.78
N VAL A 112 -17.09 7.92 10.74
CA VAL A 112 -16.61 9.22 11.21
C VAL A 112 -15.81 9.93 10.11
N ASP A 113 -14.86 9.22 9.49
CA ASP A 113 -14.03 9.75 8.40
C ASP A 113 -14.91 10.20 7.22
N TYR A 114 -15.90 9.39 6.83
CA TYR A 114 -16.87 9.74 5.78
C TYR A 114 -17.56 11.06 6.09
N ASN A 115 -18.05 11.25 7.32
CA ASN A 115 -18.76 12.46 7.70
C ASN A 115 -17.82 13.69 7.76
N ILE A 116 -16.60 13.53 8.28
CA ILE A 116 -15.58 14.58 8.30
C ILE A 116 -15.26 15.06 6.89
N ILE A 117 -15.04 14.13 5.95
CA ILE A 117 -14.81 14.43 4.53
C ILE A 117 -16.00 15.16 3.90
N ASN A 118 -17.21 14.86 4.35
CA ASN A 118 -18.43 15.52 3.89
C ASN A 118 -18.76 16.82 4.64
N GLY A 119 -17.85 17.32 5.48
CA GLY A 119 -18.01 18.61 6.16
C GLY A 119 -18.83 18.55 7.44
N LYS A 120 -18.95 17.37 8.05
CA LYS A 120 -19.66 17.14 9.31
C LYS A 120 -18.70 16.70 10.41
N GLU A 121 -18.82 17.29 11.58
CA GLU A 121 -18.04 16.96 12.75
C GLU A 121 -18.82 16.02 13.68
N PRO A 122 -18.20 14.93 14.18
CA PRO A 122 -18.85 14.08 15.18
C PRO A 122 -18.91 14.77 16.55
N PHE A 123 -20.00 14.51 17.27
CA PHE A 123 -20.17 14.82 18.68
C PHE A 123 -20.89 13.67 19.40
N TYR A 124 -20.67 13.54 20.70
CA TYR A 124 -21.25 12.49 21.53
C TYR A 124 -22.04 13.13 22.69
N LYS A 125 -23.31 12.74 22.88
CA LYS A 125 -24.14 13.19 24.01
C LYS A 125 -23.87 12.33 25.25
N GLY A 126 -23.62 12.97 26.41
CA GLY A 126 -23.48 12.30 27.72
C GLY A 126 -22.10 12.40 28.37
N GLU A 127 -21.99 11.99 29.64
CA GLU A 127 -20.87 12.35 30.53
C GLU A 127 -19.52 11.72 30.22
N LEU A 128 -19.42 10.68 29.39
CA LEU A 128 -18.15 10.19 28.82
C LEU A 128 -18.53 9.20 27.70
N GLY A 129 -18.16 9.51 26.45
CA GLY A 129 -18.54 8.82 25.21
C GLY A 129 -18.15 7.34 25.10
N THR A 130 -18.71 6.51 25.96
CA THR A 130 -18.20 5.15 26.24
C THR A 130 -18.88 4.05 25.45
N LYS A 131 -20.09 4.24 24.92
CA LYS A 131 -20.78 3.22 24.08
C LYS A 131 -21.74 3.76 23.01
N GLY A 132 -22.07 5.05 23.06
CA GLY A 132 -23.05 5.66 22.15
C GLY A 132 -22.59 5.76 20.71
N GLU A 133 -23.55 5.79 19.80
CA GLU A 133 -23.40 6.11 18.39
C GLU A 133 -22.98 7.59 18.22
N PRO A 134 -22.00 7.92 17.34
CA PRO A 134 -21.70 9.32 17.04
C PRO A 134 -22.91 10.00 16.42
N THR A 135 -23.21 11.21 16.89
CA THR A 135 -24.08 12.15 16.19
C THR A 135 -23.23 13.15 15.42
N PHE A 136 -23.76 13.75 14.36
CA PHE A 136 -22.99 14.62 13.46
C PHE A 136 -23.65 15.98 13.34
N GLU A 137 -22.84 17.03 13.41
CA GLU A 137 -23.22 18.41 13.17
C GLU A 137 -22.39 18.94 12.00
N ASP A 138 -22.94 19.83 11.18
CA ASP A 138 -22.14 20.52 10.17
C ASP A 138 -21.05 21.35 10.86
N TYR A 139 -19.87 21.51 10.24
CA TYR A 139 -18.80 22.40 10.74
C TYR A 139 -19.32 23.85 10.85
N THR A 140 -20.03 24.16 11.92
CA THR A 140 -20.68 25.43 12.18
C THR A 140 -19.75 26.28 13.04
N LEU A 141 -18.76 26.89 12.39
CA LEU A 141 -18.17 28.10 12.96
C LEU A 141 -19.13 29.25 12.67
N LYS A 142 -19.76 29.77 13.74
CA LYS A 142 -20.34 31.12 13.88
C LYS A 142 -20.40 31.94 12.57
N GLY A 143 -21.32 31.60 11.67
CA GLY A 143 -21.67 32.43 10.52
C GLY A 143 -20.93 32.20 9.18
N GLN A 144 -20.10 31.17 9.01
CA GLN A 144 -19.59 30.81 7.66
C GLN A 144 -19.71 29.31 7.34
N VAL A 145 -20.55 29.01 6.34
CA VAL A 145 -20.97 27.66 5.87
C VAL A 145 -19.93 27.07 4.89
N ALA A 146 -18.64 27.22 5.16
CA ALA A 146 -17.60 26.72 4.26
C ALA A 146 -17.14 25.32 4.69
N LYS A 147 -17.41 24.31 3.84
CA LYS A 147 -16.84 22.97 3.96
C LYS A 147 -15.31 23.07 4.06
N LYS A 148 -14.73 22.56 5.14
CA LYS A 148 -13.27 22.53 5.32
C LYS A 148 -12.62 21.54 4.35
N ASN A 149 -11.46 21.89 3.81
CA ASN A 149 -10.61 20.91 3.12
C ASN A 149 -10.16 19.83 4.11
N VAL A 150 -9.91 18.62 3.64
CA VAL A 150 -9.42 17.51 4.49
C VAL A 150 -8.09 17.02 3.95
N TYR A 151 -7.08 16.98 4.82
CA TYR A 151 -5.76 16.42 4.56
C TYR A 151 -5.51 15.25 5.50
N MET A 152 -4.81 14.24 5.01
CA MET A 152 -4.55 13.00 5.74
C MET A 152 -3.08 12.62 5.58
N THR A 153 -2.43 12.14 6.64
CA THR A 153 -1.03 11.64 6.57
C THR A 153 -0.95 10.21 6.03
N TRP A 154 -2.08 9.58 5.75
CA TRP A 154 -2.19 8.25 5.16
C TRP A 154 -3.17 8.28 3.99
N THR A 155 -2.97 7.37 3.04
CA THR A 155 -4.04 6.97 2.12
C THR A 155 -4.67 5.71 2.64
N GLY A 156 -5.93 5.78 3.09
CA GLY A 156 -6.73 4.56 3.13
C GLY A 156 -6.74 3.95 1.72
N LYS A 157 -6.40 2.67 1.57
CA LYS A 157 -6.38 1.98 0.26
C LYS A 157 -7.75 1.93 -0.43
N GLU A 158 -8.78 2.43 0.21
CA GLU A 158 -10.19 2.27 -0.15
C GLU A 158 -10.91 3.63 -0.18
N LEU A 159 -10.34 4.65 -0.80
CA LEU A 159 -10.90 6.00 -0.77
C LEU A 159 -12.34 6.12 -1.32
N TRP A 160 -12.71 5.24 -2.25
CA TRP A 160 -14.08 5.08 -2.73
C TRP A 160 -15.10 4.90 -1.59
N LYS A 161 -14.65 4.48 -0.39
CA LYS A 161 -15.47 4.44 0.85
C LYS A 161 -16.02 5.80 1.26
N TYR A 162 -15.34 6.87 0.88
CA TYR A 162 -15.66 8.21 1.35
C TYR A 162 -16.58 8.99 0.39
N GLY A 163 -16.92 8.39 -0.77
CA GLY A 163 -17.80 8.99 -1.79
C GLY A 163 -17.03 9.42 -3.05
N ASP A 164 -17.48 10.52 -3.67
CA ASP A 164 -16.94 11.08 -4.92
C ASP A 164 -15.59 11.80 -4.72
N TYR A 165 -14.61 11.13 -4.12
CA TYR A 165 -13.32 11.73 -3.77
C TYR A 165 -12.11 10.92 -4.24
N TYR A 166 -11.02 11.62 -4.55
CA TYR A 166 -9.69 11.06 -4.77
C TYR A 166 -8.62 11.71 -3.85
N TYR A 167 -7.53 11.00 -3.56
CA TYR A 167 -6.41 11.52 -2.77
C TYR A 167 -5.41 12.16 -3.72
N LYS A 168 -5.23 13.49 -3.62
CA LYS A 168 -4.10 14.18 -4.26
C LYS A 168 -2.94 14.24 -3.30
N GLN A 169 -1.80 13.69 -3.70
CA GLN A 169 -0.59 13.72 -2.87
C GLN A 169 0.07 15.10 -2.90
N TYR A 170 0.36 15.60 -1.71
CA TYR A 170 1.12 16.80 -1.39
C TYR A 170 2.26 16.43 -0.44
N GLY A 171 3.29 15.79 -0.98
CA GLY A 171 4.45 15.34 -0.22
C GLY A 171 4.05 14.19 0.68
N MET A 172 4.11 14.41 1.99
CA MET A 172 3.70 13.45 3.01
C MET A 172 2.21 13.52 3.38
N LEU A 173 1.48 14.48 2.81
CA LEU A 173 0.04 14.63 3.02
C LEU A 173 -0.73 14.22 1.77
N HIS A 174 -1.96 13.79 1.97
CA HIS A 174 -2.93 13.55 0.93
C HIS A 174 -4.12 14.47 1.15
N LYS A 175 -4.44 15.32 0.17
CA LYS A 175 -5.67 16.12 0.17
C LYS A 175 -6.80 15.29 -0.41
N VAL A 176 -7.89 15.17 0.35
CA VAL A 176 -9.16 14.66 -0.16
C VAL A 176 -9.74 15.69 -1.12
N SER A 177 -9.89 15.32 -2.38
CA SER A 177 -10.32 16.21 -3.48
C SER A 177 -11.48 15.58 -4.23
N ASP A 178 -12.35 16.39 -4.83
CA ASP A 178 -13.45 15.88 -5.67
C ASP A 178 -12.88 15.03 -6.81
N ALA A 179 -13.41 13.83 -7.01
CA ALA A 179 -12.97 12.87 -8.01
C ALA A 179 -12.73 13.50 -9.38
N LYS A 180 -13.54 14.48 -9.81
CA LYS A 180 -13.38 15.13 -11.13
C LYS A 180 -11.98 15.70 -11.36
N TYR A 181 -11.33 16.22 -10.33
CA TYR A 181 -10.01 16.84 -10.45
C TYR A 181 -8.88 15.83 -10.68
N PHE A 182 -9.13 14.53 -10.51
CA PHE A 182 -8.22 13.49 -10.95
C PHE A 182 -7.84 13.65 -12.43
N ILE A 183 -8.82 14.00 -13.27
CA ILE A 183 -8.60 14.21 -14.71
C ILE A 183 -7.66 15.40 -14.94
N VAL A 184 -7.87 16.49 -14.20
CA VAL A 184 -7.03 17.70 -14.28
C VAL A 184 -5.60 17.38 -13.84
N ASP A 185 -5.42 16.62 -12.75
CA ASP A 185 -4.10 16.24 -12.27
C ASP A 185 -3.32 15.38 -13.27
N LYS A 186 -3.98 14.38 -13.89
CA LYS A 186 -3.36 13.56 -14.93
C LYS A 186 -2.98 14.40 -16.15
N LEU A 187 -3.86 15.30 -16.57
CA LEU A 187 -3.58 16.17 -17.70
C LEU A 187 -2.50 17.20 -17.37
N LYS A 188 -2.40 17.72 -16.14
CA LYS A 188 -1.31 18.61 -15.73
C LYS A 188 0.06 17.97 -15.95
N GLU A 189 0.17 16.69 -15.58
CA GLU A 189 1.38 15.90 -15.69
C GLU A 189 1.68 15.49 -17.13
N PHE A 190 0.69 14.97 -17.86
CA PHE A 190 0.87 14.38 -19.20
C PHE A 190 0.53 15.30 -20.36
N LYS A 191 0.06 16.53 -20.08
CA LYS A 191 -0.41 17.58 -21.02
C LYS A 191 -1.63 17.19 -21.85
N SER A 192 -1.66 16.01 -22.43
CA SER A 192 -2.80 15.46 -23.16
C SER A 192 -2.89 13.94 -22.95
N LEU A 193 -4.13 13.42 -22.90
CA LEU A 193 -4.39 11.98 -22.81
C LEU A 193 -5.63 11.60 -23.63
N PRO A 194 -5.69 10.37 -24.17
CA PRO A 194 -6.90 9.83 -24.76
C PRO A 194 -8.07 9.83 -23.76
N VAL A 195 -9.25 10.23 -24.23
CA VAL A 195 -10.51 10.21 -23.47
C VAL A 195 -10.83 8.80 -22.98
N SER A 196 -10.53 7.78 -23.78
CA SER A 196 -10.69 6.36 -23.42
C SER A 196 -9.80 5.94 -22.22
N TYR A 197 -8.55 6.41 -22.19
CA TYR A 197 -7.63 6.17 -21.08
C TYR A 197 -8.14 6.86 -19.81
N LEU A 198 -8.49 8.14 -19.89
CA LEU A 198 -9.04 8.90 -18.76
C LEU A 198 -10.33 8.25 -18.22
N SER A 199 -11.22 7.81 -19.11
CA SER A 199 -12.45 7.09 -18.77
C SER A 199 -12.16 5.82 -17.97
N SER A 200 -11.24 4.98 -18.46
CA SER A 200 -10.85 3.74 -17.77
C SER A 200 -10.26 4.00 -16.38
N ARG A 201 -9.35 4.98 -16.26
CA ARG A 201 -8.72 5.31 -14.98
C ARG A 201 -9.69 5.95 -13.99
N TYR A 202 -10.54 6.85 -14.47
CA TYR A 202 -11.61 7.44 -13.66
C TYR A 202 -12.60 6.38 -13.17
N LYS A 203 -12.92 5.39 -14.01
CA LYS A 203 -13.75 4.24 -13.60
C LYS A 203 -13.09 3.44 -12.48
N SER A 204 -11.79 3.13 -12.62
CA SER A 204 -11.06 2.36 -11.60
C SER A 204 -10.93 3.10 -10.27
N LEU A 205 -11.00 4.43 -10.27
CA LEU A 205 -11.04 5.26 -9.07
C LEU A 205 -12.39 5.16 -8.36
N LEU A 206 -13.50 5.18 -9.11
CA LEU A 206 -14.86 5.17 -8.56
C LEU A 206 -15.40 3.77 -8.27
N VAL A 207 -14.88 2.75 -8.95
CA VAL A 207 -15.39 1.38 -8.89
C VAL A 207 -14.33 0.49 -8.24
N PRO A 208 -14.57 -0.02 -7.02
CA PRO A 208 -13.60 -0.84 -6.32
C PRO A 208 -13.50 -2.25 -6.88
N ASN A 209 -12.48 -2.96 -6.40
CA ASN A 209 -12.43 -4.41 -6.45
C ASN A 209 -13.44 -4.99 -5.43
N LEU A 210 -14.72 -5.03 -5.81
CA LEU A 210 -15.82 -5.54 -4.98
C LEU A 210 -15.57 -7.00 -4.55
N SER A 211 -15.67 -7.26 -3.24
CA SER A 211 -15.63 -8.61 -2.66
C SER A 211 -16.89 -8.88 -1.83
N PRO A 212 -17.26 -10.15 -1.62
CA PRO A 212 -18.39 -10.51 -0.75
C PRO A 212 -18.26 -9.93 0.67
N GLN A 213 -17.04 -9.94 1.22
CA GLN A 213 -16.73 -9.32 2.51
C GLN A 213 -17.12 -7.82 2.54
N LYS A 214 -16.89 -7.12 1.43
CA LYS A 214 -17.19 -5.68 1.32
C LYS A 214 -18.68 -5.39 1.25
N VAL A 215 -19.43 -6.21 0.52
CA VAL A 215 -20.89 -6.09 0.49
C VAL A 215 -21.46 -6.33 1.89
N PHE A 216 -20.92 -7.31 2.61
CA PHE A 216 -21.31 -7.58 3.99
C PHE A 216 -21.05 -6.39 4.93
N GLU A 217 -19.88 -5.74 4.83
CA GLU A 217 -19.58 -4.51 5.58
C GLU A 217 -20.62 -3.41 5.35
N VAL A 218 -21.04 -3.18 4.09
CA VAL A 218 -22.07 -2.18 3.77
C VAL A 218 -23.44 -2.59 4.29
N ILE A 219 -23.81 -3.87 4.24
CA ILE A 219 -25.05 -4.39 4.87
C ILE A 219 -25.05 -4.05 6.37
N ARG A 220 -23.93 -4.21 7.06
CA ARG A 220 -23.80 -3.90 8.49
C ARG A 220 -23.92 -2.39 8.78
N VAL A 221 -23.39 -1.53 7.90
CA VAL A 221 -23.63 -0.09 7.96
C VAL A 221 -25.13 0.21 7.81
N MET A 222 -25.78 -0.39 6.81
CA MET A 222 -27.21 -0.19 6.56
C MET A 222 -28.10 -0.74 7.69
N GLU A 223 -27.68 -1.83 8.34
CA GLU A 223 -28.33 -2.40 9.51
C GLU A 223 -28.26 -1.42 10.69
N TYR A 224 -27.08 -0.87 10.93
CA TYR A 224 -26.85 0.16 11.92
C TYR A 224 -27.70 1.42 11.67
N ASP A 225 -27.73 1.90 10.42
CA ASP A 225 -28.57 3.02 10.00
C ASP A 225 -30.09 2.69 9.95
N ARG A 226 -30.45 1.45 10.31
CA ARG A 226 -31.82 0.91 10.36
C ARG A 226 -32.54 0.86 9.00
N TYR A 227 -31.81 0.87 7.89
CA TYR A 227 -32.37 0.65 6.55
C TYR A 227 -32.68 -0.83 6.30
N VAL A 228 -31.88 -1.74 6.86
CA VAL A 228 -32.10 -3.19 6.78
C VAL A 228 -32.00 -3.81 8.16
N SER A 229 -32.41 -5.07 8.29
CA SER A 229 -32.25 -5.90 9.48
C SER A 229 -31.68 -7.25 9.07
N ILE A 230 -30.72 -7.79 9.84
CA ILE A 230 -30.28 -9.17 9.68
C ILE A 230 -31.10 -10.06 10.61
N VAL A 231 -31.88 -10.97 10.04
CA VAL A 231 -32.69 -11.95 10.77
C VAL A 231 -32.22 -13.34 10.40
N SER A 232 -31.63 -14.03 11.37
CA SER A 232 -30.94 -15.31 11.17
C SER A 232 -29.81 -15.19 10.14
N ASN A 233 -30.05 -15.62 8.88
CA ASN A 233 -29.12 -15.53 7.77
C ASN A 233 -29.69 -14.73 6.58
N ARG A 234 -30.74 -13.92 6.79
CA ARG A 234 -31.36 -13.11 5.73
C ARG A 234 -31.25 -11.63 6.03
N VAL A 235 -31.08 -10.84 4.97
CA VAL A 235 -31.16 -9.38 5.01
C VAL A 235 -32.53 -8.96 4.53
N VAL A 236 -33.25 -8.22 5.37
CA VAL A 236 -34.61 -7.75 5.11
C VAL A 236 -34.66 -6.23 5.22
N ALA A 237 -35.32 -5.56 4.28
CA ALA A 237 -35.47 -4.11 4.31
C ALA A 237 -36.41 -3.69 5.45
N ASN A 238 -36.12 -2.55 6.07
CA ASN A 238 -37.01 -1.96 7.06
C ASN A 238 -38.07 -1.09 6.36
N PRO A 239 -39.37 -1.48 6.39
CA PRO A 239 -40.41 -0.77 5.65
C PRO A 239 -40.63 0.67 6.14
N SER A 240 -40.24 1.00 7.37
CA SER A 240 -40.33 2.38 7.91
C SER A 240 -39.21 3.31 7.41
N ARG A 241 -38.24 2.81 6.63
CA ARG A 241 -37.06 3.53 6.17
C ARG A 241 -36.86 3.30 4.67
N VAL A 242 -37.45 4.16 3.84
CA VAL A 242 -37.26 4.07 2.38
C VAL A 242 -35.86 4.57 2.00
N PHE A 243 -35.04 3.68 1.43
CA PHE A 243 -33.83 4.08 0.70
C PHE A 243 -34.17 4.20 -0.78
N SER A 244 -33.89 5.36 -1.38
CA SER A 244 -33.96 5.54 -2.83
C SER A 244 -32.78 6.40 -3.25
N TYR A 245 -31.90 5.83 -4.07
CA TYR A 245 -30.86 6.62 -4.72
C TYR A 245 -31.44 7.20 -6.01
N ASN A 246 -31.59 8.52 -6.05
CA ASN A 246 -31.87 9.25 -7.29
C ASN A 246 -30.57 9.95 -7.71
N PRO A 247 -29.85 9.46 -8.74
CA PRO A 247 -28.59 10.06 -9.14
C PRO A 247 -28.81 11.53 -9.48
N PRO A 248 -28.12 12.48 -8.84
CA PRO A 248 -28.04 13.84 -9.36
C PRO A 248 -27.54 13.77 -10.80
N SER A 249 -28.05 14.64 -11.67
CA SER A 249 -27.60 14.71 -13.07
C SER A 249 -26.08 14.73 -13.16
N GLY A 250 -25.49 13.61 -13.59
CA GLY A 250 -24.05 13.47 -13.80
C GLY A 250 -23.22 12.92 -12.63
N LYS A 251 -23.81 12.45 -11.51
CA LYS A 251 -23.04 11.82 -10.41
C LYS A 251 -23.43 10.37 -10.16
N LEU A 252 -22.42 9.52 -10.00
CA LEU A 252 -22.57 8.10 -9.72
C LEU A 252 -21.92 7.78 -8.38
N LEU A 253 -22.70 7.86 -7.31
CA LEU A 253 -22.25 7.52 -5.97
C LEU A 253 -22.25 5.99 -5.84
N PHE A 254 -21.07 5.39 -5.96
CA PHE A 254 -20.91 3.93 -5.97
C PHE A 254 -21.48 3.26 -4.71
N ILE A 255 -21.23 3.86 -3.53
CA ILE A 255 -21.81 3.37 -2.28
C ILE A 255 -23.33 3.43 -2.30
N ASP A 256 -23.91 4.49 -2.86
CA ASP A 256 -25.36 4.63 -2.89
C ASP A 256 -25.99 3.64 -3.86
N LEU A 257 -25.36 3.36 -5.00
CA LEU A 257 -25.77 2.27 -5.89
C LEU A 257 -25.71 0.91 -5.20
N LEU A 258 -24.68 0.66 -4.40
CA LEU A 258 -24.54 -0.57 -3.64
C LEU A 258 -25.64 -0.67 -2.56
N LYS A 259 -25.88 0.41 -1.80
CA LYS A 259 -26.96 0.49 -0.81
C LYS A 259 -28.33 0.33 -1.44
N ASP A 260 -28.59 0.98 -2.58
CA ASP A 260 -29.83 0.87 -3.34
C ASP A 260 -30.07 -0.56 -3.83
N THR A 261 -29.02 -1.20 -4.35
CA THR A 261 -29.10 -2.60 -4.80
C THR A 261 -29.35 -3.54 -3.62
N ILE A 262 -28.66 -3.36 -2.49
CA ILE A 262 -28.89 -4.14 -1.27
C ILE A 262 -30.33 -3.95 -0.78
N TYR A 263 -30.80 -2.69 -0.68
CA TYR A 263 -32.14 -2.37 -0.19
C TYR A 263 -33.22 -2.95 -1.10
N GLY A 264 -33.06 -2.84 -2.42
CA GLY A 264 -33.99 -3.41 -3.41
C GLY A 264 -34.10 -4.93 -3.33
N GLU A 265 -32.98 -5.63 -3.15
CA GLU A 265 -33.00 -7.09 -2.94
C GLU A 265 -33.57 -7.47 -1.56
N ALA A 266 -33.27 -6.68 -0.52
CA ALA A 266 -33.78 -6.88 0.83
C ALA A 266 -35.28 -6.60 0.97
N SER A 267 -35.85 -5.79 0.06
CA SER A 267 -37.28 -5.45 0.00
C SER A 267 -38.15 -6.52 -0.67
N ARG A 268 -37.53 -7.54 -1.30
CA ARG A 268 -38.28 -8.67 -1.88
C ARG A 268 -38.82 -9.58 -0.78
N ASP A 269 -39.89 -10.31 -1.07
CA ASP A 269 -40.53 -11.21 -0.11
C ASP A 269 -39.51 -12.15 0.56
N GLY A 270 -39.39 -12.03 1.88
CA GLY A 270 -38.46 -12.79 2.71
C GLY A 270 -37.00 -12.34 2.68
N GLY A 271 -36.62 -11.35 1.87
CA GLY A 271 -35.24 -10.85 1.76
C GLY A 271 -34.26 -11.84 1.09
N PHE A 272 -32.98 -11.49 1.04
CA PHE A 272 -31.92 -12.32 0.44
C PHE A 272 -31.01 -12.96 1.50
N SER A 273 -30.37 -14.09 1.16
CA SER A 273 -29.49 -14.84 2.06
C SER A 273 -28.09 -14.22 2.17
N LEU A 274 -27.46 -14.32 3.34
CA LEU A 274 -26.09 -13.89 3.64
C LEU A 274 -25.04 -14.94 3.24
N ASP A 275 -25.18 -15.54 2.06
CA ASP A 275 -24.23 -16.49 1.50
C ASP A 275 -23.40 -15.88 0.36
N PHE A 276 -22.26 -16.51 0.06
CA PHE A 276 -21.34 -16.04 -0.99
C PHE A 276 -22.00 -15.91 -2.37
N GLY A 277 -22.95 -16.78 -2.72
CA GLY A 277 -23.66 -16.72 -4.00
C GLY A 277 -24.53 -15.48 -4.10
N SER A 278 -25.34 -15.23 -3.06
CA SER A 278 -26.18 -14.02 -2.96
C SER A 278 -25.35 -12.74 -2.96
N LEU A 279 -24.24 -12.70 -2.22
CA LEU A 279 -23.34 -11.54 -2.20
C LEU A 279 -22.67 -11.30 -3.57
N ASN A 280 -22.27 -12.35 -4.27
CA ASN A 280 -21.72 -12.23 -5.63
C ASN A 280 -22.78 -11.72 -6.63
N LEU A 281 -24.05 -12.09 -6.48
CA LEU A 281 -25.13 -11.56 -7.29
C LEU A 281 -25.31 -10.04 -7.09
N ILE A 282 -25.24 -9.56 -5.84
CA ILE A 282 -25.24 -8.11 -5.54
C ILE A 282 -24.10 -7.42 -6.27
N ILE A 283 -22.89 -7.98 -6.19
CA ILE A 283 -21.69 -7.44 -6.86
C ILE A 283 -21.92 -7.33 -8.37
N SER A 284 -22.45 -8.38 -9.00
CA SER A 284 -22.75 -8.37 -10.44
C SER A 284 -23.74 -7.27 -10.80
N LYS A 285 -24.85 -7.17 -10.08
CA LYS A 285 -25.89 -6.15 -10.34
C LYS A 285 -25.35 -4.73 -10.22
N VAL A 286 -24.50 -4.46 -9.22
CA VAL A 286 -23.87 -3.15 -9.05
C VAL A 286 -22.94 -2.85 -10.22
N LYS A 287 -22.11 -3.81 -10.65
CA LYS A 287 -21.22 -3.64 -11.81
C LYS A 287 -22.00 -3.33 -13.09
N ASP A 288 -23.09 -4.06 -13.35
CA ASP A 288 -23.92 -3.83 -14.53
C ASP A 288 -24.53 -2.42 -14.54
N ARG A 289 -25.05 -1.96 -13.39
CA ARG A 289 -25.61 -0.61 -13.25
C ARG A 289 -24.57 0.49 -13.43
N VAL A 290 -23.36 0.28 -12.89
CA VAL A 290 -22.23 1.19 -13.11
C VAL A 290 -21.93 1.27 -14.60
N ASP A 291 -21.78 0.14 -15.28
CA ASP A 291 -21.37 0.06 -16.68
C ASP A 291 -22.37 0.75 -17.61
N GLN A 292 -23.67 0.58 -17.36
CA GLN A 292 -24.74 1.23 -18.12
C GLN A 292 -24.75 2.76 -18.00
N ASN A 293 -24.29 3.31 -16.87
CA ASN A 293 -24.39 4.74 -16.58
C ASN A 293 -23.05 5.48 -16.64
N PHE A 294 -21.92 4.76 -16.54
CA PHE A 294 -20.60 5.36 -16.38
C PHE A 294 -20.22 6.27 -17.55
N GLY A 295 -20.54 5.89 -18.79
CA GLY A 295 -20.27 6.73 -19.96
C GLY A 295 -20.92 8.11 -19.84
N LYS A 296 -22.21 8.17 -19.48
CA LYS A 296 -22.95 9.44 -19.31
C LYS A 296 -22.33 10.31 -18.20
N VAL A 297 -21.99 9.68 -17.08
CA VAL A 297 -21.37 10.34 -15.91
C VAL A 297 -20.01 10.93 -16.29
N PHE A 298 -19.15 10.12 -16.90
CA PHE A 298 -17.81 10.53 -17.30
C PHE A 298 -17.83 11.69 -18.30
N TYR A 299 -18.67 11.64 -19.32
CA TYR A 299 -18.80 12.76 -20.28
C TYR A 299 -19.42 14.01 -19.66
N SER A 300 -20.31 13.87 -18.67
CA SER A 300 -20.80 15.02 -17.89
C SER A 300 -19.66 15.69 -17.12
N VAL A 301 -18.81 14.89 -16.47
CA VAL A 301 -17.64 15.38 -15.73
C VAL A 301 -16.66 16.10 -16.67
N LEU A 302 -16.36 15.52 -17.84
CA LEU A 302 -15.51 16.19 -18.84
C LEU A 302 -16.10 17.53 -19.30
N SER A 303 -17.41 17.57 -19.57
CA SER A 303 -18.10 18.79 -19.99
C SER A 303 -18.06 19.86 -18.90
N GLU A 304 -18.21 19.46 -17.64
CA GLU A 304 -18.09 20.34 -16.49
C GLU A 304 -16.68 20.94 -16.38
N LEU A 305 -15.64 20.11 -16.40
CA LEU A 305 -14.24 20.55 -16.34
C LEU A 305 -13.85 21.47 -17.51
N GLN A 306 -14.39 21.20 -18.71
CA GLN A 306 -14.19 22.05 -19.87
C GLN A 306 -14.85 23.42 -19.70
N ARG A 307 -16.10 23.45 -19.20
CA ARG A 307 -16.82 24.69 -18.90
C ARG A 307 -16.14 25.51 -17.80
N GLU A 308 -15.54 24.86 -16.81
CA GLU A 308 -14.72 25.50 -15.77
C GLU A 308 -13.35 26.00 -16.32
N GLY A 309 -12.99 25.61 -17.54
CA GLY A 309 -11.79 26.02 -18.23
C GLY A 309 -10.52 25.31 -17.78
N TYR A 310 -10.63 24.17 -17.08
CA TYR A 310 -9.48 23.37 -16.66
C TYR A 310 -8.90 22.51 -17.78
N ILE A 311 -9.76 22.08 -18.71
CA ILE A 311 -9.40 21.20 -19.81
C ILE A 311 -10.03 21.66 -21.13
N SER A 312 -9.53 21.12 -22.25
CA SER A 312 -10.15 21.20 -23.58
C SER A 312 -10.20 19.81 -24.17
N VAL A 313 -11.36 19.40 -24.71
CA VAL A 313 -11.53 18.12 -25.41
C VAL A 313 -11.57 18.39 -26.91
N ARG A 314 -10.73 17.70 -27.68
CA ARG A 314 -10.66 17.80 -29.15
C ARG A 314 -10.54 16.40 -29.73
N GLY A 315 -11.58 15.96 -30.44
CA GLY A 315 -11.65 14.58 -30.94
C GLY A 315 -11.67 13.57 -29.79
N ASP A 316 -10.78 12.59 -29.83
CA ASP A 316 -10.62 11.52 -28.84
C ASP A 316 -9.63 11.86 -27.72
N ARG A 317 -9.13 13.10 -27.65
CA ARG A 317 -8.15 13.54 -26.65
C ARG A 317 -8.64 14.70 -25.80
N ALA A 318 -8.25 14.68 -24.53
CA ALA A 318 -8.37 15.81 -23.62
C ALA A 318 -7.00 16.46 -23.39
N TYR A 319 -6.98 17.78 -23.23
CA TYR A 319 -5.80 18.61 -23.09
C TYR A 319 -5.90 19.43 -21.83
N PHE A 320 -4.79 19.57 -21.11
CA PHE A 320 -4.66 20.47 -19.98
C PHE A 320 -4.74 21.93 -20.43
N VAL A 321 -5.48 22.76 -19.70
CA VAL A 321 -5.56 24.22 -19.92
C VAL A 321 -4.95 24.98 -18.75
N LYS A 322 -5.43 24.72 -17.53
CA LYS A 322 -4.91 25.34 -16.30
C LYS A 322 -5.17 24.43 -15.09
N ASP A 323 -4.40 24.66 -14.03
CA ASP A 323 -4.65 24.00 -12.75
C ASP A 323 -5.69 24.76 -11.91
N TYR A 324 -6.23 24.10 -10.89
CA TYR A 324 -6.98 24.74 -9.82
C TYR A 324 -6.05 25.33 -8.75
N ALA A 325 -6.58 26.22 -7.91
CA ALA A 325 -5.78 26.99 -6.95
C ALA A 325 -5.03 26.08 -5.96
N HIS A 326 -3.73 26.35 -5.81
CA HIS A 326 -2.83 25.60 -4.93
C HIS A 326 -2.80 26.18 -3.50
N PRO A 327 -2.74 25.35 -2.44
CA PRO A 327 -2.63 25.77 -1.03
C PRO A 327 -1.61 26.88 -0.75
N ASN A 328 -0.46 26.80 -1.41
CA ASN A 328 0.68 27.67 -1.20
C ASN A 328 1.06 28.52 -2.43
N GLY A 329 0.17 28.60 -3.44
CA GLY A 329 0.45 29.33 -4.69
C GLY A 329 1.60 28.77 -5.55
N LEU A 330 2.20 27.64 -5.14
CA LEU A 330 3.34 27.02 -5.80
C LEU A 330 2.87 25.97 -6.82
N ASP A 331 3.30 26.13 -8.07
CA ASP A 331 3.04 25.18 -9.15
C ASP A 331 4.16 24.13 -9.25
N THR A 332 4.31 23.28 -8.22
CA THR A 332 5.19 22.10 -8.32
C THR A 332 4.37 20.81 -8.31
N LEU A 333 4.92 19.78 -8.94
CA LEU A 333 4.44 18.40 -8.83
C LEU A 333 5.21 17.60 -7.76
N ASP A 334 6.43 18.03 -7.42
CA ASP A 334 7.26 17.39 -6.40
C ASP A 334 7.26 18.23 -5.11
N TYR A 335 6.33 17.89 -4.23
CA TYR A 335 6.11 18.55 -2.95
C TYR A 335 7.16 18.22 -1.89
N TYR A 336 7.89 17.11 -2.06
CA TYR A 336 8.91 16.72 -1.10
C TYR A 336 10.06 17.74 -1.06
N LYS A 337 10.30 18.47 -2.17
CA LYS A 337 11.28 19.56 -2.25
C LYS A 337 11.02 20.75 -1.31
N PHE A 338 9.80 20.89 -0.78
CA PHE A 338 9.49 21.96 0.18
C PHE A 338 9.81 21.62 1.63
N TYR A 339 10.01 20.34 1.93
CA TYR A 339 10.29 19.92 3.30
C TYR A 339 11.74 20.23 3.65
N LYS A 340 11.94 20.79 4.84
CA LYS A 340 13.27 21.09 5.35
C LYS A 340 13.90 19.81 5.85
N ASN A 341 14.99 19.39 5.20
CA ASN A 341 15.67 18.15 5.52
C ASN A 341 16.98 18.35 6.28
N ARG A 342 16.97 19.24 7.29
CA ARG A 342 18.17 19.65 8.05
C ARG A 342 18.92 18.48 8.69
N TRP A 343 18.22 17.39 9.01
CA TRP A 343 18.87 16.20 9.57
C TRP A 343 19.92 15.59 8.66
N LYS A 344 19.78 15.74 7.33
CA LYS A 344 20.75 15.21 6.35
C LYS A 344 22.13 15.87 6.48
N GLU A 345 22.19 17.05 7.09
CA GLU A 345 23.42 17.81 7.32
C GLU A 345 24.03 17.55 8.71
N THR A 346 23.41 16.70 9.52
CA THR A 346 23.81 16.46 10.92
C THR A 346 24.42 15.06 11.07
N PRO A 347 25.76 14.93 11.20
CA PRO A 347 26.42 13.61 11.27
C PRO A 347 25.98 12.74 12.46
N VAL A 348 25.48 13.37 13.54
CA VAL A 348 25.04 12.66 14.76
C VAL A 348 23.64 12.06 14.62
N SER A 349 22.91 12.30 13.52
CA SER A 349 21.52 11.87 13.36
C SER A 349 21.30 10.36 13.37
N LEU A 350 22.36 9.58 13.12
CA LEU A 350 22.35 8.11 13.26
C LEU A 350 22.22 7.64 14.72
N TRP A 351 22.53 8.51 15.67
CA TRP A 351 22.54 8.22 17.10
C TRP A 351 21.36 8.82 17.85
N TRP A 352 20.47 9.52 17.14
CA TRP A 352 19.23 10.01 17.71
C TRP A 352 18.33 8.86 18.16
N ASP A 353 17.38 9.21 19.02
CA ASP A 353 16.41 8.25 19.54
C ASP A 353 15.60 7.60 18.41
N TYR A 354 14.98 6.47 18.76
CA TYR A 354 14.22 5.64 17.83
C TYR A 354 13.13 6.43 17.08
N LEU A 355 12.35 7.25 17.78
CA LEU A 355 11.20 7.97 17.19
C LEU A 355 11.67 9.04 16.21
N THR A 356 12.75 9.74 16.55
CA THR A 356 13.34 10.75 15.67
C THR A 356 13.90 10.11 14.41
N ARG A 357 14.65 9.01 14.54
CA ARG A 357 15.17 8.26 13.38
C ARG A 357 14.07 7.66 12.51
N GLU A 358 12.94 7.25 13.12
CA GLU A 358 11.79 6.73 12.39
C GLU A 358 11.21 7.78 11.42
N ILE A 359 11.23 9.06 11.78
CA ILE A 359 10.84 10.15 10.87
C ILE A 359 11.76 10.19 9.64
N ALA A 360 13.08 10.17 9.86
CA ALA A 360 14.06 10.21 8.77
C ALA A 360 13.95 8.97 7.87
N ALA A 361 13.78 7.79 8.47
CA ALA A 361 13.56 6.54 7.76
C ALA A 361 12.29 6.58 6.91
N SER A 362 11.16 6.94 7.53
CA SER A 362 9.84 7.02 6.88
C SER A 362 9.80 8.06 5.76
N TYR A 363 10.49 9.19 5.93
CA TYR A 363 10.59 10.21 4.89
C TYR A 363 11.30 9.68 3.64
N ASN A 364 12.46 9.03 3.80
CA ASN A 364 13.20 8.48 2.67
C ASN A 364 12.46 7.29 2.03
N TYR A 365 11.80 6.45 2.85
CA TYR A 365 10.90 5.41 2.35
C TYR A 365 9.76 5.99 1.50
N GLY A 366 9.07 7.02 1.99
CA GLY A 366 7.96 7.68 1.29
C GLY A 366 8.38 8.29 -0.05
N LEU A 367 9.59 8.86 -0.12
CA LEU A 367 10.19 9.35 -1.36
C LEU A 367 10.48 8.21 -2.36
N ALA A 368 11.09 7.13 -1.89
CA ALA A 368 11.36 5.97 -2.74
C ALA A 368 10.06 5.36 -3.30
N GLN A 369 9.04 5.19 -2.44
CA GLN A 369 7.72 4.70 -2.87
C GLN A 369 7.06 5.66 -3.87
N TYR A 370 7.10 6.97 -3.61
CA TYR A 370 6.58 7.99 -4.54
C TYR A 370 7.21 7.85 -5.92
N TYR A 371 8.55 7.77 -5.99
CA TYR A 371 9.24 7.63 -7.28
C TYR A 371 8.94 6.30 -7.98
N ILE A 372 8.82 5.19 -7.26
CA ILE A 372 8.37 3.91 -7.84
C ILE A 372 6.97 4.05 -8.42
N ASP A 373 6.03 4.67 -7.70
CA ASP A 373 4.66 4.86 -8.16
C ASP A 373 4.60 5.74 -9.41
N ARG A 374 5.44 6.79 -9.47
CA ARG A 374 5.61 7.64 -10.67
C ARG A 374 6.16 6.83 -11.85
N VAL A 375 7.19 6.00 -11.65
CA VAL A 375 7.79 5.16 -12.71
C VAL A 375 6.77 4.16 -13.26
N ASN A 376 6.03 3.48 -12.39
CA ASN A 376 4.97 2.56 -12.79
C ASN A 376 3.88 3.26 -13.59
N GLU A 377 3.46 4.44 -13.15
CA GLU A 377 2.48 5.24 -13.86
C GLU A 377 3.00 5.67 -15.24
N TYR A 378 4.22 6.21 -15.32
CA TYR A 378 4.84 6.64 -16.58
C TYR A 378 4.97 5.50 -17.57
N THR A 379 5.43 4.34 -17.11
CA THR A 379 5.51 3.12 -17.92
C THR A 379 4.16 2.76 -18.53
N SER A 380 3.06 2.90 -17.77
CA SER A 380 1.70 2.57 -18.23
C SER A 380 1.15 3.50 -19.33
N VAL A 381 1.67 4.72 -19.46
CA VAL A 381 1.16 5.73 -20.40
C VAL A 381 2.11 6.09 -21.52
N THR A 382 3.40 5.73 -21.43
CA THR A 382 4.45 6.20 -22.36
C THR A 382 4.07 6.03 -23.84
N ASN A 383 3.40 4.92 -24.19
CA ASN A 383 3.02 4.61 -25.56
C ASN A 383 1.87 5.46 -26.14
N ILE A 384 1.08 6.12 -25.29
CA ILE A 384 -0.10 6.92 -25.69
C ILE A 384 0.13 8.44 -25.55
N LEU A 385 1.33 8.84 -25.11
CA LEU A 385 1.76 10.23 -25.01
C LEU A 385 2.24 10.77 -26.35
N ASP A 386 2.04 12.08 -26.52
CA ASP A 386 2.62 12.87 -27.61
C ASP A 386 4.16 12.78 -27.58
N PRO A 387 4.87 12.82 -28.73
CA PRO A 387 6.31 12.55 -28.79
C PRO A 387 7.18 13.42 -27.86
N GLU A 388 6.92 14.72 -27.79
CA GLU A 388 7.69 15.63 -26.92
C GLU A 388 7.45 15.35 -25.43
N VAL A 389 6.19 15.14 -25.04
CA VAL A 389 5.83 14.77 -23.66
C VAL A 389 6.44 13.42 -23.32
N ARG A 390 6.38 12.44 -24.24
CA ARG A 390 6.98 11.12 -24.06
C ARG A 390 8.48 11.23 -23.77
N LYS A 391 9.20 12.09 -24.49
CA LYS A 391 10.63 12.33 -24.30
C LYS A 391 10.91 12.91 -22.91
N GLU A 392 10.13 13.90 -22.48
CA GLU A 392 10.23 14.51 -21.15
C GLU A 392 9.95 13.49 -20.03
N ILE A 393 8.85 12.74 -20.14
CA ILE A 393 8.43 11.72 -19.17
C ILE A 393 9.45 10.58 -19.11
N THR A 394 9.98 10.13 -20.25
CA THR A 394 11.03 9.09 -20.29
C THR A 394 12.31 9.56 -19.62
N LYS A 395 12.67 10.85 -19.75
CA LYS A 395 13.82 11.44 -19.05
C LYS A 395 13.58 11.46 -17.53
N ARG A 396 12.44 11.97 -17.08
CA ARG A 396 12.07 11.99 -15.65
C ARG A 396 12.00 10.59 -15.05
N MET A 397 11.47 9.63 -15.79
CA MET A 397 11.40 8.23 -15.36
C MET A 397 12.80 7.68 -15.06
N ARG A 398 13.80 7.95 -15.92
CA ARG A 398 15.19 7.57 -15.67
C ARG A 398 15.77 8.26 -14.43
N GLU A 399 15.55 9.57 -14.30
CA GLU A 399 15.98 10.33 -13.11
C GLU A 399 15.40 9.72 -11.81
N TYR A 400 14.12 9.35 -11.82
CA TYR A 400 13.48 8.69 -10.68
C TYR A 400 14.05 7.30 -10.40
N ILE A 401 14.28 6.49 -11.43
CA ILE A 401 14.90 5.16 -11.30
C ILE A 401 16.28 5.25 -10.63
N ASP A 402 17.09 6.23 -11.02
CA ASP A 402 18.43 6.43 -10.46
C ASP A 402 18.40 6.89 -8.99
N LEU A 403 17.34 7.60 -8.60
CA LEU A 403 17.17 8.12 -7.23
C LEU A 403 16.64 7.08 -6.25
N ILE A 404 15.78 6.15 -6.68
CA ILE A 404 15.09 5.21 -5.79
C ILE A 404 16.07 4.43 -4.88
N PRO A 405 17.16 3.79 -5.39
CA PRO A 405 18.06 3.03 -4.54
C PRO A 405 18.66 3.85 -3.40
N ASN A 406 19.04 5.11 -3.66
CA ASN A 406 19.64 5.99 -2.66
C ASN A 406 18.67 6.31 -1.52
N TYR A 407 17.39 6.53 -1.84
CA TYR A 407 16.37 6.76 -0.82
C TYR A 407 16.03 5.49 -0.02
N ILE A 408 16.09 4.31 -0.65
CA ILE A 408 15.97 3.05 0.09
C ILE A 408 17.16 2.87 1.05
N GLU A 409 18.40 3.11 0.59
CA GLU A 409 19.59 3.02 1.45
C GLU A 409 19.56 4.01 2.61
N GLU A 410 19.16 5.27 2.39
CA GLU A 410 19.01 6.24 3.48
C GLU A 410 17.89 5.82 4.45
N SER A 411 16.78 5.26 3.96
CA SER A 411 15.72 4.70 4.81
C SER A 411 16.27 3.60 5.73
N VAL A 412 17.00 2.63 5.17
CA VAL A 412 17.64 1.54 5.92
C VAL A 412 18.69 2.05 6.90
N LYS A 413 19.48 3.05 6.50
CA LYS A 413 20.51 3.67 7.33
C LYS A 413 19.93 4.28 8.61
N TYR A 414 18.80 4.99 8.54
CA TYR A 414 18.17 5.55 9.74
C TYR A 414 17.33 4.52 10.49
N GLY A 415 16.71 3.56 9.81
CA GLY A 415 15.90 2.49 10.41
C GLY A 415 16.60 1.14 10.54
N TYR A 416 17.92 1.13 10.77
CA TYR A 416 18.75 -0.08 10.71
C TYR A 416 18.37 -1.15 11.76
N ASP A 417 17.71 -0.74 12.84
CA ASP A 417 17.20 -1.52 13.96
C ASP A 417 15.66 -1.49 14.04
N MET A 418 14.99 -1.18 12.92
CA MET A 418 13.53 -1.07 12.83
C MET A 418 12.99 -2.12 11.87
N ALA A 419 12.51 -3.26 12.40
CA ALA A 419 11.99 -4.35 11.58
C ALA A 419 10.93 -3.91 10.54
N PRO A 420 9.98 -3.00 10.85
CA PRO A 420 9.04 -2.48 9.85
C PRO A 420 9.71 -1.71 8.70
N ILE A 421 10.71 -0.87 9.00
CA ILE A 421 11.44 -0.10 7.97
C ILE A 421 12.27 -1.04 7.09
N LEU A 422 12.96 -2.01 7.69
CA LEU A 422 13.75 -3.01 6.96
C LEU A 422 12.85 -3.85 6.04
N HIS A 423 11.72 -4.33 6.54
CA HIS A 423 10.73 -5.04 5.76
C HIS A 423 10.22 -4.18 4.58
N ASN A 424 9.76 -2.97 4.86
CA ASN A 424 9.17 -2.09 3.85
C ASN A 424 10.21 -1.69 2.79
N SER A 425 11.44 -1.37 3.20
CA SER A 425 12.56 -1.07 2.29
C SER A 425 12.91 -2.28 1.43
N GLY A 426 12.84 -3.50 1.98
CA GLY A 426 13.00 -4.75 1.20
C GLY A 426 11.91 -4.92 0.14
N MET A 427 10.66 -4.55 0.43
CA MET A 427 9.57 -4.55 -0.55
C MET A 427 9.86 -3.62 -1.74
N LEU A 428 10.48 -2.45 -1.50
CA LEU A 428 10.84 -1.51 -2.57
C LEU A 428 11.96 -2.08 -3.46
N TYR A 429 12.97 -2.73 -2.88
CA TYR A 429 13.98 -3.43 -3.68
C TYR A 429 13.38 -4.58 -4.49
N TYR A 430 12.42 -5.31 -3.93
CA TYR A 430 11.71 -6.33 -4.69
C TYR A 430 10.94 -5.71 -5.87
N GLN A 431 10.27 -4.57 -5.69
CA GLN A 431 9.61 -3.85 -6.80
C GLN A 431 10.60 -3.42 -7.88
N LEU A 432 11.79 -2.93 -7.51
CA LEU A 432 12.86 -2.65 -8.48
C LEU A 432 13.33 -3.92 -9.21
N SER A 433 13.50 -5.03 -8.50
CA SER A 433 13.85 -6.31 -9.13
C SER A 433 12.82 -6.71 -10.19
N ARG A 434 11.52 -6.58 -9.86
CA ARG A 434 10.42 -6.87 -10.80
C ARG A 434 10.41 -5.91 -11.98
N TYR A 435 10.69 -4.64 -11.77
CA TYR A 435 10.83 -3.65 -12.85
C TYR A 435 11.92 -4.07 -13.85
N TYR A 436 13.14 -4.34 -13.37
CA TYR A 436 14.25 -4.74 -14.26
C TYR A 436 14.04 -6.08 -14.94
N SER A 437 13.38 -7.04 -14.27
CA SER A 437 12.96 -8.31 -14.88
C SER A 437 11.94 -8.14 -16.01
N SER A 438 11.16 -7.05 -16.01
CA SER A 438 10.09 -6.83 -17.01
C SER A 438 10.54 -6.11 -18.28
N LEU A 439 11.74 -5.52 -18.30
CA LEU A 439 12.27 -4.83 -19.47
C LEU A 439 12.61 -5.86 -20.56
N GLY A 440 12.12 -5.65 -21.80
CA GLY A 440 12.39 -6.55 -22.93
C GLY A 440 13.89 -6.63 -23.21
N GLY A 441 14.50 -7.80 -22.97
CA GLY A 441 15.96 -8.01 -23.00
C GLY A 441 16.63 -8.09 -21.62
N GLY A 442 15.86 -7.93 -20.53
CA GLY A 442 16.19 -8.22 -19.12
C GLY A 442 17.55 -7.71 -18.65
N ASN A 443 17.59 -6.64 -17.86
CA ASN A 443 18.78 -6.39 -17.05
C ASN A 443 18.79 -7.38 -15.87
N VAL A 444 19.09 -8.64 -16.20
CA VAL A 444 19.05 -9.80 -15.30
C VAL A 444 19.95 -9.57 -14.08
N GLU A 445 21.08 -8.88 -14.28
CA GLU A 445 22.01 -8.55 -13.20
C GLU A 445 21.42 -7.57 -12.19
N ASP A 446 20.79 -6.47 -12.64
CA ASP A 446 20.13 -5.56 -11.71
C ASP A 446 18.90 -6.20 -11.06
N ALA A 447 18.12 -7.00 -11.80
CA ALA A 447 17.02 -7.76 -11.24
C ALA A 447 17.48 -8.70 -10.11
N LYS A 448 18.55 -9.46 -10.34
CA LYS A 448 19.20 -10.35 -9.37
C LYS A 448 19.72 -9.56 -8.17
N LYS A 449 20.48 -8.49 -8.40
CA LYS A 449 21.05 -7.61 -7.38
C LYS A 449 19.99 -7.06 -6.43
N TYR A 450 18.90 -6.52 -6.96
CA TYR A 450 17.84 -5.95 -6.11
C TYR A 450 17.03 -7.02 -5.39
N LEU A 451 16.82 -8.21 -5.97
CA LEU A 451 16.20 -9.32 -5.24
C LEU A 451 17.05 -9.76 -4.05
N LEU A 452 18.36 -9.87 -4.23
CA LEU A 452 19.30 -10.19 -3.15
C LEU A 452 19.29 -9.14 -2.04
N LYS A 453 19.27 -7.84 -2.39
CA LYS A 453 19.10 -6.76 -1.41
C LYS A 453 17.77 -6.86 -0.64
N ALA A 454 16.67 -7.15 -1.35
CA ALA A 454 15.36 -7.35 -0.71
C ALA A 454 15.40 -8.49 0.31
N MET A 455 16.00 -9.62 -0.06
CA MET A 455 16.21 -10.78 0.81
C MET A 455 17.11 -10.45 2.01
N GLU A 456 18.19 -9.71 1.81
CA GLU A 456 19.09 -9.28 2.89
C GLU A 456 18.34 -8.45 3.95
N LEU A 457 17.52 -7.48 3.52
CA LEU A 457 16.74 -6.66 4.44
C LEU A 457 15.68 -7.48 5.20
N MET A 458 15.08 -8.48 4.56
CA MET A 458 14.17 -9.40 5.27
C MET A 458 14.89 -10.20 6.35
N LYS A 459 16.11 -10.68 6.10
CA LYS A 459 16.93 -11.31 7.16
C LYS A 459 17.22 -10.35 8.30
N LYS A 460 17.61 -9.11 8.00
CA LYS A 460 17.84 -8.09 9.03
C LYS A 460 16.58 -7.81 9.85
N ALA A 461 15.42 -7.74 9.20
CA ALA A 461 14.13 -7.56 9.88
C ALA A 461 13.83 -8.73 10.83
N ILE A 462 14.02 -9.98 10.38
CA ILE A 462 13.86 -11.20 11.20
C ILE A 462 14.79 -11.18 12.42
N ASN A 463 16.04 -10.77 12.23
CA ASN A 463 17.03 -10.69 13.33
C ASN A 463 16.73 -9.55 14.31
N THR A 464 16.04 -8.50 13.85
CA THR A 464 15.65 -7.34 14.66
C THR A 464 14.41 -7.65 15.51
N ASP A 465 13.40 -8.28 14.90
CA ASP A 465 12.18 -8.68 15.57
C ASP A 465 11.77 -10.10 15.14
N MET A 466 11.94 -11.04 16.08
CA MET A 466 11.60 -12.45 15.86
C MET A 466 10.12 -12.71 15.62
N PHE A 467 9.24 -11.72 15.87
CA PHE A 467 7.80 -11.77 15.62
C PHE A 467 7.38 -11.11 14.31
N ALA A 468 8.33 -10.63 13.50
CA ALA A 468 8.08 -10.12 12.16
C ALA A 468 7.77 -11.25 11.16
N PHE A 469 6.70 -12.02 11.40
CA PHE A 469 6.30 -13.20 10.60
C PHE A 469 6.16 -12.91 9.10
N TYR A 470 5.72 -11.70 8.73
CA TYR A 470 5.68 -11.29 7.33
C TYR A 470 7.06 -11.32 6.68
N ALA A 471 8.13 -10.97 7.39
CA ALA A 471 9.50 -11.00 6.86
C ALA A 471 9.98 -12.43 6.59
N PHE A 472 9.60 -13.40 7.44
CA PHE A 472 9.89 -14.83 7.20
C PHE A 472 9.27 -15.32 5.90
N VAL A 473 7.97 -15.05 5.70
CA VAL A 473 7.24 -15.44 4.49
C VAL A 473 7.83 -14.78 3.25
N ARG A 474 8.09 -13.47 3.32
CA ARG A 474 8.65 -12.70 2.20
C ARG A 474 10.04 -13.20 1.83
N TYR A 475 10.92 -13.40 2.81
CA TYR A 475 12.23 -13.99 2.57
C TYR A 475 12.10 -15.32 1.84
N ALA A 476 11.25 -16.21 2.33
CA ALA A 476 11.15 -17.55 1.79
C ALA A 476 10.63 -17.59 0.35
N ILE A 477 9.57 -16.82 0.07
CA ILE A 477 9.02 -16.69 -1.29
C ILE A 477 10.08 -16.14 -2.25
N TRP A 478 10.82 -15.11 -1.84
CA TRP A 478 11.83 -14.48 -2.67
C TRP A 478 13.09 -15.32 -2.82
N ALA A 479 13.47 -16.09 -1.81
CA ALA A 479 14.54 -17.08 -1.91
C ALA A 479 14.19 -18.16 -2.92
N ILE A 480 12.95 -18.65 -2.90
CA ILE A 480 12.45 -19.59 -3.91
C ILE A 480 12.45 -18.95 -5.31
N GLU A 481 12.01 -17.70 -5.44
CA GLU A 481 12.09 -16.95 -6.70
C GLU A 481 13.54 -16.81 -7.19
N TYR A 482 14.47 -16.51 -6.28
CA TYR A 482 15.90 -16.43 -6.58
C TYR A 482 16.46 -17.76 -7.07
N VAL A 483 16.16 -18.85 -6.35
CA VAL A 483 16.57 -20.22 -6.72
C VAL A 483 16.11 -20.56 -8.14
N ASN A 484 14.87 -20.25 -8.44
CA ASN A 484 14.26 -20.61 -9.71
C ASN A 484 14.79 -19.76 -10.88
N ASN A 485 15.05 -18.47 -10.65
CA ASN A 485 15.39 -17.54 -11.73
C ASN A 485 16.88 -17.23 -11.88
N PHE A 486 17.64 -17.20 -10.79
CA PHE A 486 19.00 -16.61 -10.76
C PHE A 486 20.09 -17.49 -10.13
N ALA A 487 19.74 -18.43 -9.26
CA ALA A 487 20.71 -19.21 -8.51
C ALA A 487 21.48 -20.21 -9.39
N SER A 488 22.76 -20.39 -9.07
CA SER A 488 23.53 -21.56 -9.50
C SER A 488 23.08 -22.83 -8.76
N PRO A 489 23.46 -24.04 -9.24
CA PRO A 489 23.18 -25.29 -8.53
C PRO A 489 23.74 -25.32 -7.09
N GLU A 490 24.88 -24.69 -6.84
CA GLU A 490 25.48 -24.60 -5.50
C GLU A 490 24.68 -23.67 -4.58
N GLU A 491 24.20 -22.55 -5.12
CA GLU A 491 23.37 -21.58 -4.39
C GLU A 491 21.98 -22.14 -4.06
N GLU A 492 21.43 -22.98 -4.93
CA GLU A 492 20.11 -23.60 -4.75
C GLU A 492 19.99 -24.30 -3.40
N ALA A 493 20.90 -25.24 -3.11
CA ALA A 493 20.86 -26.01 -1.87
C ALA A 493 20.93 -25.09 -0.64
N ARG A 494 21.83 -24.10 -0.67
CA ARG A 494 22.01 -23.14 0.42
C ARG A 494 20.73 -22.37 0.73
N TYR A 495 20.08 -21.80 -0.29
CA TYR A 495 18.88 -21.00 -0.08
C TYR A 495 17.67 -21.85 0.32
N LEU A 496 17.52 -23.05 -0.23
CA LEU A 496 16.42 -23.95 0.15
C LEU A 496 16.55 -24.45 1.60
N ASP A 497 17.78 -24.74 2.05
CA ASP A 497 18.01 -25.14 3.44
C ASP A 497 17.78 -23.98 4.41
N GLU A 498 18.16 -22.76 4.00
CA GLU A 498 17.86 -21.55 4.77
C GLU A 498 16.36 -21.27 4.86
N VAL A 499 15.59 -21.47 3.78
CA VAL A 499 14.13 -21.35 3.80
C VAL A 499 13.53 -22.27 4.85
N LYS A 500 13.95 -23.54 4.89
CA LYS A 500 13.45 -24.51 5.88
C LYS A 500 13.78 -24.09 7.30
N LEU A 501 15.03 -23.69 7.55
CA LEU A 501 15.47 -23.22 8.86
C LEU A 501 14.60 -22.05 9.34
N LEU A 502 14.36 -21.06 8.47
CA LEU A 502 13.55 -19.90 8.80
C LEU A 502 12.06 -20.26 9.03
N MET A 503 11.48 -21.18 8.25
CA MET A 503 10.11 -21.65 8.51
C MET A 503 9.99 -22.39 9.84
N ASP A 504 10.98 -23.23 10.18
CA ASP A 504 11.02 -23.91 11.48
C ASP A 504 11.16 -22.92 12.65
N MET A 505 11.99 -21.89 12.47
CA MET A 505 12.08 -20.77 13.43
C MET A 505 10.76 -20.02 13.56
N ALA A 506 10.07 -19.72 12.45
CA ALA A 506 8.78 -19.02 12.47
C ALA A 506 7.70 -19.84 13.22
N ILE A 507 7.58 -21.14 12.93
CA ILE A 507 6.67 -22.06 13.61
C ILE A 507 6.98 -22.13 15.11
N LYS A 508 8.26 -22.26 15.47
CA LYS A 508 8.69 -22.23 16.87
C LYS A 508 8.32 -20.90 17.54
N ASN A 509 8.52 -19.78 16.87
CA ASN A 509 8.19 -18.46 17.41
C ASN A 509 6.69 -18.25 17.63
N MET A 510 5.85 -18.81 16.75
CA MET A 510 4.39 -18.82 16.96
C MET A 510 4.00 -19.53 18.25
N SER A 511 4.67 -20.63 18.61
CA SER A 511 4.37 -21.38 19.84
C SER A 511 4.55 -20.57 21.12
N TYR A 512 5.33 -19.48 21.08
CA TYR A 512 5.53 -18.58 22.21
C TYR A 512 4.40 -17.55 22.38
N ARG A 513 3.52 -17.37 21.38
CA ARG A 513 2.41 -16.41 21.48
C ARG A 513 1.26 -17.02 22.29
N LYS A 514 1.01 -16.42 23.46
CA LYS A 514 -0.09 -16.79 24.37
C LYS A 514 -1.48 -16.72 23.72
N GLU A 515 -1.62 -15.95 22.64
CA GLU A 515 -2.86 -15.77 21.88
C GLU A 515 -3.27 -17.04 21.11
N TYR A 516 -2.33 -17.93 20.80
CA TYR A 516 -2.61 -19.15 20.06
C TYR A 516 -2.79 -20.34 21.01
N LYS A 517 -4.04 -20.80 21.17
CA LYS A 517 -4.34 -22.03 21.92
C LYS A 517 -3.88 -23.31 21.19
N ASP A 518 -3.94 -23.28 19.86
CA ASP A 518 -3.49 -24.35 18.98
C ASP A 518 -2.99 -23.72 17.67
N ILE A 519 -1.67 -23.65 17.50
CA ILE A 519 -1.06 -23.02 16.33
C ILE A 519 -1.40 -23.75 15.03
N THR A 520 -1.71 -25.05 15.06
CA THR A 520 -1.94 -25.86 13.85
C THR A 520 -3.20 -25.46 13.09
N LYS A 521 -4.14 -24.80 13.78
CA LYS A 521 -5.39 -24.29 13.23
C LYS A 521 -5.28 -22.88 12.66
N THR A 522 -4.14 -22.23 12.84
CA THR A 522 -3.90 -20.89 12.30
C THR A 522 -3.54 -20.95 10.82
N ARG A 523 -3.87 -19.89 10.10
CA ARG A 523 -3.53 -19.77 8.67
C ARG A 523 -2.01 -19.65 8.49
N GLU A 524 -1.35 -18.92 9.37
CA GLU A 524 0.09 -18.68 9.33
C GLU A 524 0.88 -19.99 9.47
N TYR A 525 0.47 -20.90 10.35
CA TYR A 525 1.09 -22.21 10.46
C TYR A 525 0.97 -23.04 9.17
N GLN A 526 -0.21 -23.00 8.54
CA GLN A 526 -0.44 -23.68 7.26
C GLN A 526 0.45 -23.08 6.17
N ASP A 527 0.53 -21.75 6.09
CA ASP A 527 1.38 -21.05 5.14
C ASP A 527 2.86 -21.42 5.32
N PHE A 528 3.39 -21.42 6.55
CA PHE A 528 4.80 -21.80 6.81
C PHE A 528 5.09 -23.25 6.47
N THR A 529 4.17 -24.16 6.81
CA THR A 529 4.29 -25.59 6.49
C THR A 529 4.27 -25.81 4.97
N ASN A 530 3.39 -25.10 4.25
CA ASN A 530 3.30 -25.18 2.80
C ASN A 530 4.58 -24.70 2.11
N ILE A 531 5.17 -23.60 2.59
CA ILE A 531 6.43 -23.05 2.09
C ILE A 531 7.59 -24.01 2.37
N LYS A 532 7.67 -24.58 3.58
CA LYS A 532 8.68 -25.60 3.92
C LYS A 532 8.60 -26.80 2.99
N ASN A 533 7.40 -27.34 2.78
CA ASN A 533 7.17 -28.46 1.87
C ASN A 533 7.48 -28.09 0.42
N ALA A 534 7.27 -26.83 0.02
CA ALA A 534 7.66 -26.36 -1.32
C ALA A 534 9.18 -26.39 -1.50
N ALA A 535 9.96 -25.98 -0.50
CA ALA A 535 11.42 -26.08 -0.55
C ALA A 535 11.90 -27.54 -0.66
N ASP A 536 11.24 -28.49 0.02
CA ASP A 536 11.50 -29.94 -0.14
C ASP A 536 11.23 -30.42 -1.58
N ARG A 537 10.08 -30.04 -2.15
CA ARG A 537 9.73 -30.40 -3.54
C ARG A 537 10.75 -29.85 -4.53
N ILE A 538 11.14 -28.59 -4.39
CA ILE A 538 12.16 -27.98 -5.27
C ILE A 538 13.49 -28.74 -5.13
N LYS A 539 13.91 -29.09 -3.92
CA LYS A 539 15.15 -29.85 -3.67
C LYS A 539 15.11 -31.26 -4.29
N SER A 540 13.94 -31.85 -4.48
CA SER A 540 13.77 -33.18 -5.10
C SER A 540 13.97 -33.19 -6.63
N VAL A 541 13.96 -32.02 -7.27
CA VAL A 541 14.22 -31.85 -8.70
C VAL A 541 15.26 -30.74 -8.87
N THR A 542 16.52 -31.12 -8.94
CA THR A 542 17.66 -30.20 -8.88
C THR A 542 17.78 -29.30 -10.11
N LYS A 543 18.39 -28.12 -9.95
CA LYS A 543 18.67 -27.20 -11.08
C LYS A 543 19.60 -27.86 -12.10
N SER A 544 20.53 -28.70 -11.64
CA SER A 544 21.43 -29.45 -12.51
C SER A 544 20.69 -30.40 -13.45
N GLU A 545 19.65 -31.09 -12.98
CA GLU A 545 18.80 -31.93 -13.83
C GLU A 545 18.08 -31.09 -14.91
N ILE A 546 17.57 -29.91 -14.54
CA ILE A 546 16.90 -29.00 -15.49
C ILE A 546 17.89 -28.49 -16.55
N LEU A 547 19.04 -27.97 -16.14
CA LEU A 547 20.06 -27.45 -17.07
C LEU A 547 20.60 -28.53 -18.00
N SER A 548 20.73 -29.77 -17.50
CA SER A 548 21.09 -30.92 -18.32
C SER A 548 20.03 -31.19 -19.39
N LEU A 549 18.75 -31.21 -19.03
CA LEU A 549 17.66 -31.40 -19.99
C LEU A 549 17.58 -30.25 -21.01
N GLU A 550 17.75 -29.00 -20.57
CA GLU A 550 17.80 -27.82 -21.47
C GLU A 550 18.97 -27.92 -22.46
N SER A 551 20.15 -28.32 -22.00
CA SER A 551 21.32 -28.56 -22.86
C SER A 551 21.06 -29.69 -23.87
N GLN A 552 20.36 -30.75 -23.46
CA GLN A 552 19.95 -31.84 -24.35
C GLN A 552 18.96 -31.34 -25.42
N VAL A 553 17.97 -30.51 -25.05
CA VAL A 553 17.05 -29.88 -26.01
C VAL A 553 17.81 -29.10 -27.09
N GLU A 554 18.83 -28.33 -26.70
CA GLU A 554 19.63 -27.54 -27.64
C GLU A 554 20.48 -28.43 -28.56
N ALA A 555 21.06 -29.51 -28.02
CA ALA A 555 21.90 -30.43 -28.77
C ALA A 555 21.12 -31.38 -29.69
N THR A 556 19.88 -31.74 -29.35
CA THR A 556 19.07 -32.70 -30.12
C THR A 556 18.49 -32.06 -31.39
N ARG A 557 18.83 -32.65 -32.54
CA ARG A 557 18.29 -32.28 -33.86
C ARG A 557 17.08 -33.09 -34.28
N ASP A 558 16.94 -34.31 -33.76
CA ASP A 558 15.81 -35.19 -34.06
C ASP A 558 14.50 -34.64 -33.44
N PRO A 559 13.46 -34.40 -34.23
CA PRO A 559 12.22 -33.82 -33.74
C PRO A 559 11.52 -34.64 -32.64
N GLU A 560 11.46 -35.96 -32.78
CA GLU A 560 10.71 -36.80 -31.85
C GLU A 560 11.43 -36.92 -30.50
N ALA A 561 12.74 -37.12 -30.52
CA ALA A 561 13.59 -37.10 -29.32
C ALA A 561 13.53 -35.73 -28.62
N LYS A 562 13.58 -34.62 -29.37
CA LYS A 562 13.47 -33.28 -28.80
C LYS A 562 12.13 -33.03 -28.11
N ALA A 563 11.04 -33.53 -28.69
CA ALA A 563 9.70 -33.45 -28.09
C ALA A 563 9.60 -34.22 -26.76
N ASN A 564 10.21 -35.41 -26.67
CA ASN A 564 10.25 -36.20 -25.43
C ASN A 564 11.08 -35.51 -24.33
N ILE A 565 12.18 -34.85 -24.69
CA ILE A 565 12.97 -34.06 -23.73
C ILE A 565 12.16 -32.85 -23.24
N TYR A 566 11.42 -32.16 -24.11
CA TYR A 566 10.53 -31.07 -23.68
C TYR A 566 9.41 -31.52 -22.73
N LEU A 567 8.83 -32.71 -22.93
CA LEU A 567 7.86 -33.29 -21.99
C LEU A 567 8.48 -33.54 -20.62
N SER A 568 9.65 -34.18 -20.58
CA SER A 568 10.38 -34.43 -19.34
C SER A 568 10.75 -33.12 -18.62
N LEU A 569 11.19 -32.11 -19.39
CA LEU A 569 11.48 -30.78 -18.88
C LEU A 569 10.22 -30.11 -18.29
N ALA A 570 9.09 -30.20 -18.99
CA ALA A 570 7.81 -29.68 -18.51
C ALA A 570 7.38 -30.37 -17.20
N ASP A 571 7.45 -31.70 -17.12
CA ASP A 571 7.12 -32.46 -15.91
C ASP A 571 8.00 -32.06 -14.71
N LYS A 572 9.30 -31.87 -14.96
CA LYS A 572 10.27 -31.42 -13.95
C LYS A 572 10.00 -29.98 -13.50
N TYR A 573 9.62 -29.10 -14.42
CA TYR A 573 9.11 -27.77 -14.09
C TYR A 573 7.82 -27.89 -13.25
N PHE A 574 6.81 -28.63 -13.68
CA PHE A 574 5.56 -28.81 -12.92
C PHE A 574 5.80 -29.38 -11.52
N ALA A 575 6.68 -30.37 -11.36
CA ALA A 575 7.04 -30.93 -10.06
C ALA A 575 7.67 -29.88 -9.12
N ARG A 576 8.51 -28.96 -9.64
CA ARG A 576 9.08 -27.85 -8.86
C ARG A 576 8.06 -26.76 -8.52
N PHE A 577 7.09 -26.52 -9.40
CA PHE A 577 6.19 -25.35 -9.32
C PHE A 577 4.76 -25.67 -8.84
N ALA A 578 4.42 -26.95 -8.66
CA ALA A 578 3.13 -27.37 -8.11
C ALA A 578 2.91 -26.80 -6.70
N GLY A 579 1.84 -26.01 -6.55
CA GLY A 579 1.42 -25.39 -5.28
C GLY A 579 2.11 -24.07 -4.92
N ILE A 580 2.82 -23.42 -5.85
CA ILE A 580 3.38 -22.06 -5.69
C ILE A 580 2.66 -21.13 -6.68
N ASP A 581 2.43 -19.87 -6.29
CA ASP A 581 1.67 -18.82 -7.00
C ASP A 581 1.81 -18.82 -8.55
N MET A 582 0.69 -18.56 -9.22
CA MET A 582 0.42 -18.75 -10.66
C MET A 582 1.37 -18.01 -11.61
N ASN A 583 2.11 -17.01 -11.13
CA ASN A 583 3.08 -16.26 -11.95
C ASN A 583 4.38 -17.05 -12.24
N MET A 584 4.69 -18.10 -11.47
CA MET A 584 5.85 -18.98 -11.73
C MET A 584 5.58 -20.08 -12.77
N LEU A 585 4.32 -20.30 -13.16
CA LEU A 585 3.92 -21.25 -14.21
C LEU A 585 4.35 -20.84 -15.62
N ASN A 586 4.84 -19.61 -15.83
CA ASN A 586 5.18 -19.12 -17.17
C ASN A 586 6.33 -19.91 -17.86
N ARG A 587 7.30 -20.45 -17.12
CA ARG A 587 8.39 -21.27 -17.73
C ARG A 587 7.93 -22.69 -18.10
N GLY A 588 7.13 -23.33 -17.24
CA GLY A 588 6.49 -24.61 -17.56
C GLY A 588 5.51 -24.46 -18.71
N LYS A 589 4.74 -23.37 -18.73
CA LYS A 589 3.87 -22.97 -19.84
C LYS A 589 4.66 -22.68 -21.11
N GLU A 590 5.78 -21.98 -21.06
CA GLU A 590 6.61 -21.68 -22.24
C GLU A 590 7.28 -22.95 -22.80
N ALA A 591 7.84 -23.81 -21.95
CA ALA A 591 8.39 -25.11 -22.37
C ALA A 591 7.30 -26.00 -23.01
N PHE A 592 6.10 -25.97 -22.45
CA PHE A 592 4.94 -26.69 -22.96
C PHE A 592 4.37 -26.06 -24.25
N GLU A 593 4.29 -24.74 -24.36
CA GLU A 593 3.89 -24.02 -25.57
C GLU A 593 4.89 -24.25 -26.70
N LYS A 594 6.19 -24.33 -26.39
CA LYS A 594 7.24 -24.75 -27.33
C LYS A 594 7.05 -26.21 -27.75
N PHE A 595 6.74 -27.13 -26.83
CA PHE A 595 6.39 -28.53 -27.14
C PHE A 595 5.15 -28.61 -28.07
N VAL A 596 4.10 -27.86 -27.76
CA VAL A 596 2.86 -27.79 -28.56
C VAL A 596 3.12 -27.18 -29.93
N ALA A 597 3.94 -26.13 -30.03
CA ALA A 597 4.37 -25.54 -31.30
C ALA A 597 5.22 -26.52 -32.13
N PHE A 598 6.03 -27.34 -31.48
CA PHE A 598 6.85 -28.36 -32.12
C PHE A 598 6.01 -29.53 -32.67
N LYS A 599 4.93 -29.92 -31.97
CA LYS A 599 3.98 -30.97 -32.41
C LYS A 599 2.87 -30.49 -33.36
N LYS A 600 2.73 -29.18 -33.62
CA LYS A 600 1.81 -28.62 -34.63
C LYS A 600 2.07 -29.10 -36.07
N VAL A 601 3.06 -29.98 -36.29
CA VAL A 601 3.34 -30.62 -37.57
C VAL A 601 2.59 -31.95 -37.76
N ARG A 602 2.10 -32.64 -36.72
CA ARG A 602 1.29 -33.88 -36.89
C ARG A 602 0.30 -34.08 -35.73
N ASP A 603 -0.98 -33.90 -36.06
CA ASP A 603 -2.16 -34.47 -35.39
C ASP A 603 -2.96 -33.57 -34.42
N GLU A 604 -4.15 -33.17 -34.90
CA GLU A 604 -5.14 -32.29 -34.25
C GLU A 604 -5.91 -33.00 -33.11
N GLN A 605 -5.90 -34.33 -33.08
CA GLN A 605 -6.58 -35.14 -32.07
C GLN A 605 -5.88 -35.10 -30.70
N PHE A 606 -4.55 -34.96 -30.67
CA PHE A 606 -3.77 -34.88 -29.43
C PHE A 606 -3.98 -33.54 -28.71
N TYR A 607 -4.14 -32.44 -29.46
CA TYR A 607 -4.43 -31.11 -28.91
C TYR A 607 -5.76 -31.07 -28.15
N ARG A 608 -6.78 -31.81 -28.62
CA ARG A 608 -8.10 -31.88 -27.99
C ARG A 608 -8.12 -32.69 -26.69
N ILE A 609 -7.39 -33.80 -26.62
CA ILE A 609 -7.33 -34.64 -25.40
C ILE A 609 -6.60 -33.90 -24.27
N VAL A 610 -5.55 -33.15 -24.61
CA VAL A 610 -4.72 -32.45 -23.62
C VAL A 610 -5.34 -31.12 -23.14
N VAL A 611 -6.05 -30.39 -23.99
CA VAL A 611 -6.88 -29.24 -23.56
C VAL A 611 -8.00 -29.66 -22.60
N ASN A 612 -8.51 -30.90 -22.73
CA ASN A 612 -9.49 -31.44 -21.79
C ASN A 612 -8.89 -31.86 -20.44
N PHE A 613 -7.60 -32.23 -20.39
CA PHE A 613 -6.91 -32.54 -19.14
C PHE A 613 -6.64 -31.28 -18.29
N TYR A 614 -6.52 -30.10 -18.92
CA TYR A 614 -6.35 -28.79 -18.27
C TYR A 614 -7.67 -28.06 -17.92
N ARG A 615 -8.83 -28.65 -18.24
CA ARG A 615 -10.15 -28.12 -17.86
C ARG A 615 -10.70 -28.72 -16.55
N MET A 616 -9.97 -29.64 -15.93
CA MET A 616 -10.16 -30.10 -14.55
C MET A 616 -9.18 -29.35 -13.64
#